data_AF-A0A963E0G8-F1
#
_entry.id   AF-A0A963E0G8-F1
#
_cell.length_a   1.000
_cell.length_b   1.000
_cell.length_c   1.000
_cell.angle_alpha   90.00
_cell.angle_beta   90.00
_cell.angle_gamma   90.00
#
_symmetry.space_group_name_H-M   'P 1'
#
loop_
_entity.id
_entity.type
_entity.pdbx_description
1 polymer ?
#
loop_
_entity_poly.entity_id
_entity_poly.type
_entity_poly.pdbx_seq_one_letter_code
_entity_poly.pdbx_strand_id
1 'polypeptide(L)'
;MPGFLRHLLLVCAAALASASCSPETVPPPSTDAAARSHTRHGAPDLPAEALQTLALIHHGGPFPYRQDGSVFQNRERLLPQRPRGYYREYTVPTPGARDRGARRIVSGGRPPEIFYYTPDHYRSFRRIEPRP
;
A
#
# COMPACT_ATOMS: atom_id res chain seq x y z
N MET A 1 71.45 -38.33 7.02
CA MET A 1 71.56 -39.78 7.29
C MET A 1 70.71 -40.12 8.50
N PRO A 2 70.11 -41.32 8.52
CA PRO A 2 68.67 -41.69 8.48
C PRO A 2 68.04 -41.68 9.90
N GLY A 3 66.79 -42.03 10.19
CA GLY A 3 65.68 -42.70 9.51
C GLY A 3 64.83 -43.43 10.57
N PHE A 4 63.68 -43.97 10.13
CA PHE A 4 62.77 -44.87 10.84
C PHE A 4 61.93 -44.26 11.98
N LEU A 5 60.70 -44.67 12.28
CA LEU A 5 59.63 -45.44 11.65
C LEU A 5 58.57 -45.50 12.77
N ARG A 6 57.30 -45.66 12.38
CA ARG A 6 56.35 -46.60 13.03
C ARG A 6 55.31 -46.04 14.04
N HIS A 7 54.11 -46.59 13.84
CA HIS A 7 52.91 -46.69 14.71
C HIS A 7 51.96 -45.50 14.71
N LEU A 8 50.92 -45.52 13.87
CA LEU A 8 49.65 -46.27 13.99
C LEU A 8 48.74 -45.65 15.06
N LEU A 9 47.65 -45.04 14.57
CA LEU A 9 46.68 -44.21 15.26
C LEU A 9 45.93 -44.90 16.42
N LEU A 10 45.60 -44.04 17.39
CA LEU A 10 44.51 -44.00 18.37
C LEU A 10 43.46 -45.14 18.30
N VAL A 11 43.18 -45.89 19.37
CA VAL A 11 42.62 -45.53 20.70
C VAL A 11 41.08 -45.39 20.71
N CYS A 12 40.47 -46.24 21.54
CA CYS A 12 39.18 -46.20 22.25
C CYS A 12 37.88 -46.20 21.43
N ALA A 13 37.02 -47.22 21.49
CA ALA A 13 36.28 -47.83 22.61
C ALA A 13 34.91 -47.17 22.87
N ALA A 14 33.88 -48.03 22.82
CA ALA A 14 32.63 -48.05 23.59
C ALA A 14 31.68 -46.83 23.54
N ALA A 15 30.42 -47.05 23.17
CA ALA A 15 29.36 -47.54 24.07
C ALA A 15 27.97 -47.30 23.43
N LEU A 16 27.09 -48.29 23.59
CA LEU A 16 25.66 -48.21 23.30
C LEU A 16 24.95 -47.31 24.31
N ALA A 17 24.02 -46.46 23.87
CA ALA A 17 22.96 -45.93 24.73
C ALA A 17 21.70 -45.61 23.90
N SER A 18 20.67 -46.44 24.10
CA SER A 18 19.30 -46.21 23.65
C SER A 18 18.69 -45.07 24.47
N ALA A 19 18.09 -44.08 23.81
CA ALA A 19 17.26 -43.08 24.45
C ALA A 19 15.82 -43.20 23.91
N SER A 20 14.95 -43.84 24.71
CA SER A 20 13.51 -43.63 24.65
C SER A 20 13.17 -42.42 25.52
N CYS A 21 12.53 -41.41 24.94
CA CYS A 21 11.69 -40.47 25.68
C CYS A 21 10.57 -39.99 24.76
N SER A 22 9.33 -40.21 25.19
CA SER A 22 8.09 -39.82 24.54
C SER A 22 7.93 -38.28 24.45
N PRO A 23 7.01 -37.76 23.61
CA PRO A 23 6.95 -36.34 23.29
C PRO A 23 6.27 -35.53 24.40
N GLU A 24 6.93 -34.45 24.83
CA GLU A 24 6.32 -33.42 25.66
C GLU A 24 5.49 -32.49 24.77
N THR A 25 4.17 -32.53 24.97
CA THR A 25 3.21 -31.62 24.34
C THR A 25 3.39 -30.24 24.98
N VAL A 26 4.11 -29.35 24.30
CA VAL A 26 4.18 -27.94 24.66
C VAL A 26 2.91 -27.25 24.14
N PRO A 27 2.02 -26.71 24.99
CA PRO A 27 0.93 -25.87 24.51
C PRO A 27 1.49 -24.58 23.89
N PRO A 28 0.97 -24.13 22.74
CA PRO A 28 1.46 -22.92 22.09
C PRO A 28 1.21 -21.68 22.96
N PRO A 29 2.12 -20.68 22.98
CA PRO A 29 1.84 -19.41 23.64
C PRO A 29 0.64 -18.74 22.97
N SER A 30 -0.45 -18.60 23.73
CA SER A 30 -1.68 -17.90 23.34
C SER A 30 -1.95 -16.76 24.32
N THR A 31 -1.49 -15.55 23.99
CA THR A 31 -1.90 -14.19 24.44
C THR A 31 -0.74 -13.26 24.07
N ASP A 32 -0.86 -12.13 23.39
CA ASP A 32 -1.96 -11.23 23.12
C ASP A 32 -1.58 -10.42 21.86
N ALA A 33 -2.08 -10.82 20.69
CA ALA A 33 -1.98 -10.04 19.45
C ALA A 33 -3.37 -9.49 19.06
N ALA A 34 -4.24 -9.32 20.05
CA ALA A 34 -5.61 -8.83 19.91
C ALA A 34 -5.73 -7.38 20.39
N ALA A 35 -4.84 -6.47 19.97
CA ALA A 35 -5.00 -5.05 20.28
C ALA A 35 -4.26 -4.07 19.35
N ARG A 36 -4.09 -4.40 18.07
CA ARG A 36 -3.90 -3.38 17.02
C ARG A 36 -4.73 -3.68 15.79
N SER A 37 -5.98 -4.08 16.02
CA SER A 37 -7.08 -3.63 15.18
C SER A 37 -7.22 -2.12 15.39
N HIS A 38 -6.24 -1.35 14.89
CA HIS A 38 -6.59 -0.07 14.31
C HIS A 38 -7.67 -0.44 13.32
N THR A 39 -8.89 -0.01 13.57
CA THR A 39 -9.96 0.00 12.59
C THR A 39 -9.30 0.53 11.32
N ARG A 40 -8.93 -0.37 10.40
CA ARG A 40 -8.38 0.00 9.11
C ARG A 40 -9.62 0.55 8.44
N HIS A 41 -9.92 1.82 8.73
CA HIS A 41 -10.97 2.60 8.11
C HIS A 41 -10.66 2.42 6.64
N GLY A 42 -11.45 1.53 6.02
CA GLY A 42 -11.03 0.84 4.82
C GLY A 42 -10.72 1.88 3.79
N ALA A 43 -9.42 2.11 3.53
CA ALA A 43 -9.02 2.90 2.38
C ALA A 43 -9.74 2.22 1.22
N PRO A 44 -10.69 2.92 0.56
CA PRO A 44 -11.47 2.28 -0.49
C PRO A 44 -10.51 1.65 -1.49
N ASP A 45 -10.86 0.46 -1.99
CA ASP A 45 -10.09 -0.18 -3.07
C ASP A 45 -10.11 0.73 -4.29
N LEU A 46 -9.12 1.59 -4.36
CA LEU A 46 -8.87 2.48 -5.47
C LEU A 46 -8.18 1.68 -6.56
N PRO A 47 -8.54 1.90 -7.83
CA PRO A 47 -7.79 1.32 -8.93
C PRO A 47 -6.34 1.83 -8.90
N ALA A 48 -5.40 1.02 -9.38
CA ALA A 48 -3.97 1.34 -9.33
C ALA A 48 -3.66 2.70 -10.00
N GLU A 49 -4.38 3.03 -11.07
CA GLU A 49 -4.26 4.30 -11.78
C GLU A 49 -4.62 5.49 -10.90
N ALA A 50 -5.58 5.35 -9.97
CA ALA A 50 -5.93 6.42 -9.04
C ALA A 50 -4.80 6.66 -8.02
N LEU A 51 -4.13 5.59 -7.56
CA LEU A 51 -2.97 5.71 -6.68
C LEU A 51 -1.80 6.42 -7.38
N GLN A 52 -1.57 6.10 -8.65
CA GLN A 52 -0.56 6.79 -9.47
C GLN A 52 -0.91 8.27 -9.66
N THR A 53 -2.17 8.60 -9.94
CA THR A 53 -2.62 10.00 -10.02
C THR A 53 -2.42 10.74 -8.69
N LEU A 54 -2.67 10.11 -7.54
CA LEU A 54 -2.39 10.72 -6.22
C LEU A 54 -0.91 11.03 -6.03
N ALA A 55 -0.02 10.10 -6.41
CA ALA A 55 1.42 10.33 -6.35
C ALA A 55 1.83 11.51 -7.23
N LEU A 56 1.30 11.63 -8.46
CA LEU A 56 1.55 12.79 -9.33
C LEU A 56 1.06 14.10 -8.70
N ILE A 57 -0.12 14.10 -8.06
CA ILE A 57 -0.64 15.28 -7.36
C ILE A 57 0.30 15.68 -6.22
N HIS A 58 0.79 14.71 -5.45
CA HIS A 58 1.73 14.94 -4.36
C HIS A 58 3.07 15.53 -4.85
N HIS A 59 3.59 15.03 -5.97
CA HIS A 59 4.82 15.54 -6.59
C HIS A 59 4.64 16.83 -7.41
N GLY A 60 3.40 17.27 -7.64
CA GLY A 60 3.11 18.46 -8.44
C GLY A 60 3.20 18.25 -9.97
N GLY A 61 3.12 17.01 -10.43
CA GLY A 61 3.21 16.62 -11.84
C GLY A 61 4.56 16.00 -12.23
N PRO A 62 4.89 15.91 -13.54
CA PRO A 62 4.10 16.38 -14.68
C PRO A 62 2.78 15.62 -14.84
N PHE A 63 1.73 16.32 -15.30
CA PHE A 63 0.43 15.70 -15.52
C PHE A 63 0.23 15.28 -16.98
N PRO A 64 -0.34 14.07 -17.24
CA PRO A 64 -0.45 13.53 -18.58
C PRO A 64 -1.50 14.22 -19.45
N TYR A 65 -2.53 14.83 -18.86
CA TYR A 65 -3.59 15.51 -19.61
C TYR A 65 -3.58 17.01 -19.38
N ARG A 66 -3.82 17.76 -20.45
CA ARG A 66 -3.84 19.24 -20.42
C ARG A 66 -4.84 19.86 -19.43
N GLN A 67 -5.89 19.13 -19.07
CA GLN A 67 -6.90 19.59 -18.11
C GLN A 67 -6.51 19.32 -16.65
N ASP A 68 -5.54 18.45 -16.40
CA ASP A 68 -5.16 18.09 -15.05
C ASP A 68 -4.63 19.30 -14.29
N GLY A 69 -5.12 19.51 -13.07
CA GLY A 69 -4.88 20.70 -12.26
C GLY A 69 -5.83 21.86 -12.56
N SER A 70 -6.74 21.76 -13.53
CA SER A 70 -7.76 22.79 -13.79
C SER A 70 -8.72 22.94 -12.61
N VAL A 71 -9.33 24.12 -12.50
CA VAL A 71 -10.30 24.41 -11.43
C VAL A 71 -11.56 23.56 -11.64
N PHE A 72 -11.90 22.74 -10.64
CA PHE A 72 -13.19 22.08 -10.55
C PHE A 72 -14.20 23.04 -9.90
N GLN A 73 -15.31 23.31 -10.58
CA GLN A 73 -16.24 24.36 -10.16
C GLN A 73 -17.28 23.92 -9.12
N ASN A 74 -17.47 22.60 -8.92
CA ASN A 74 -18.48 22.06 -8.01
C ASN A 74 -19.88 22.67 -8.22
N ARG A 75 -20.34 22.74 -9.49
CA ARG A 75 -21.60 23.44 -9.86
C ARG A 75 -22.83 22.73 -9.32
N GLU A 76 -22.80 21.41 -9.33
CA GLU A 76 -23.84 20.52 -8.80
C GLU A 76 -23.82 20.46 -7.26
N ARG A 77 -22.83 21.10 -6.61
CA ARG A 77 -22.69 21.18 -5.15
C ARG A 77 -22.66 19.82 -4.44
N LEU A 78 -22.08 18.82 -5.11
CA LEU A 78 -21.90 17.47 -4.56
C LEU A 78 -20.76 17.38 -3.55
N LEU A 79 -19.81 18.33 -3.61
CA LEU A 79 -18.76 18.51 -2.59
C LEU A 79 -19.13 19.68 -1.67
N PRO A 80 -18.53 19.78 -0.47
CA PRO A 80 -18.73 20.93 0.42
C PRO A 80 -18.52 22.28 -0.29
N GLN A 81 -19.31 23.28 0.08
CA GLN A 81 -19.19 24.62 -0.52
C GLN A 81 -17.91 25.30 -0.03
N ARG A 82 -17.07 25.72 -0.99
CA ARG A 82 -15.78 26.38 -0.74
C ARG A 82 -15.58 27.52 -1.76
N PRO A 83 -14.70 28.50 -1.48
CA PRO A 83 -14.40 29.58 -2.43
C PRO A 83 -13.98 29.06 -3.82
N ARG A 84 -14.22 29.87 -4.86
CA ARG A 84 -13.84 29.53 -6.23
C ARG A 84 -12.34 29.24 -6.33
N GLY A 85 -11.98 28.16 -7.02
CA GLY A 85 -10.58 27.75 -7.18
C GLY A 85 -9.99 27.01 -5.99
N TYR A 86 -10.82 26.62 -5.01
CA TYR A 86 -10.42 25.71 -3.94
C TYR A 86 -10.23 24.28 -4.46
N TYR A 87 -11.07 23.82 -5.39
CA TYR A 87 -11.00 22.47 -5.95
C TYR A 87 -10.25 22.42 -7.29
N ARG A 88 -9.48 21.35 -7.51
CA ARG A 88 -8.80 21.03 -8.77
C ARG A 88 -9.09 19.61 -9.21
N GLU A 89 -9.21 19.38 -10.50
CA GLU A 89 -9.48 18.05 -11.08
C GLU A 89 -8.24 17.42 -11.73
N TYR A 90 -8.16 16.09 -11.66
CA TYR A 90 -7.10 15.29 -12.25
C TYR A 90 -7.69 14.03 -12.86
N THR A 91 -7.19 13.65 -14.02
CA THR A 91 -7.62 12.46 -14.74
C THR A 91 -7.06 11.23 -14.06
N VAL A 92 -7.91 10.22 -13.91
CA VAL A 92 -7.49 8.85 -13.59
C VAL A 92 -7.61 8.05 -14.88
N PRO A 93 -6.49 7.59 -15.48
CA PRO A 93 -6.52 6.79 -16.69
C PRO A 93 -7.45 5.58 -16.55
N THR A 94 -8.19 5.28 -17.62
CA THR A 94 -8.97 4.05 -17.73
C THR A 94 -8.25 3.14 -18.73
N PRO A 95 -7.76 1.97 -18.33
CA PRO A 95 -7.07 1.06 -19.24
C PRO A 95 -7.90 0.78 -20.51
N GLY A 96 -7.27 0.91 -21.68
CA GLY A 96 -7.90 0.68 -22.98
C GLY A 96 -8.82 1.81 -23.47
N ALA A 97 -9.07 2.86 -22.68
CA ALA A 97 -9.81 4.02 -23.16
C ALA A 97 -8.98 4.82 -24.18
N ARG A 98 -9.63 5.27 -25.26
CA ARG A 98 -9.02 6.14 -26.29
C ARG A 98 -9.05 7.63 -25.90
N ASP A 99 -9.83 7.95 -24.87
CA ASP A 99 -9.99 9.29 -24.32
C ASP A 99 -9.59 9.32 -22.84
N ARG A 100 -9.93 10.41 -22.14
CA ARG A 100 -9.64 10.58 -20.70
C ARG A 100 -10.46 9.65 -19.79
N GLY A 101 -11.44 8.92 -20.32
CA GLY A 101 -12.40 8.15 -19.56
C GLY A 101 -13.27 9.00 -18.63
N ALA A 102 -14.02 8.34 -17.75
CA ALA A 102 -14.93 8.96 -16.79
C ALA A 102 -14.31 9.22 -15.40
N ARG A 103 -13.18 8.57 -15.09
CA ARG A 103 -12.62 8.53 -13.74
C ARG A 103 -11.80 9.78 -13.43
N ARG A 104 -11.99 10.39 -12.26
CA ARG A 104 -11.26 11.59 -11.83
C ARG A 104 -10.94 11.54 -10.34
N ILE A 105 -9.88 12.27 -9.97
CA ILE A 105 -9.65 12.72 -8.61
C ILE A 105 -9.89 14.23 -8.56
N VAL A 106 -10.61 14.69 -7.54
CA VAL A 106 -10.74 16.11 -7.22
C VAL A 106 -10.01 16.36 -5.91
N SER A 107 -8.99 17.21 -5.92
CA SER A 107 -8.33 17.68 -4.70
C SER A 107 -8.91 19.02 -4.26
N GLY A 108 -8.87 19.28 -2.96
CA GLY A 108 -9.24 20.57 -2.36
C GLY A 108 -8.06 21.17 -1.60
N GLY A 109 -7.91 22.49 -1.68
CA GLY A 109 -6.86 23.23 -0.97
C GLY A 109 -5.60 23.48 -1.80
N ARG A 110 -4.73 24.36 -1.28
CA ARG A 110 -3.38 24.64 -1.79
C ARG A 110 -2.44 24.88 -0.59
N PRO A 111 -1.59 23.92 -0.19
CA PRO A 111 -1.44 22.58 -0.77
C PRO A 111 -2.72 21.72 -0.61
N PRO A 112 -2.89 20.64 -1.41
CA PRO A 112 -4.03 19.73 -1.29
C PRO A 112 -4.18 19.14 0.12
N GLU A 113 -5.36 19.30 0.73
CA GLU A 113 -5.68 18.81 2.08
C GLU A 113 -6.75 17.72 2.08
N ILE A 114 -7.55 17.64 1.01
CA ILE A 114 -8.65 16.68 0.89
C ILE A 114 -8.75 16.17 -0.55
N PHE A 115 -9.17 14.91 -0.68
CA PHE A 115 -9.25 14.23 -1.97
C PHE A 115 -10.59 13.51 -2.10
N TYR A 116 -11.15 13.58 -3.30
CA TYR A 116 -12.37 12.89 -3.69
C TYR A 116 -12.12 12.11 -4.97
N TYR A 117 -12.65 10.89 -5.04
CA TYR A 117 -12.65 10.07 -6.24
C TYR A 117 -14.06 10.03 -6.84
N THR A 118 -14.15 10.16 -8.15
CA THR A 118 -15.37 9.91 -8.93
C THR A 118 -15.05 8.89 -10.03
N PRO A 119 -15.74 7.74 -10.06
CA PRO A 119 -15.60 6.77 -11.15
C PRO A 119 -16.48 7.08 -12.36
N ASP A 120 -17.41 8.04 -12.25
CA ASP A 120 -18.60 8.18 -13.08
C ASP A 120 -18.79 9.59 -13.66
N HIS A 121 -17.68 10.30 -13.88
CA HIS A 121 -17.65 11.63 -14.49
C HIS A 121 -18.47 12.66 -13.68
N TYR A 122 -18.13 12.80 -12.40
CA TYR A 122 -18.68 13.77 -11.44
C TYR A 122 -20.15 13.54 -11.05
N ARG A 123 -20.72 12.37 -11.34
CA ARG A 123 -22.10 12.04 -10.91
C ARG A 123 -22.16 11.64 -9.44
N SER A 124 -21.10 11.04 -8.92
CA SER A 124 -20.94 10.74 -7.49
C SER A 124 -19.49 10.93 -7.04
N PHE A 125 -19.31 11.15 -5.75
CA PHE A 125 -18.00 11.32 -5.13
C PHE A 125 -17.87 10.46 -3.87
N ARG A 126 -16.66 9.96 -3.67
CA ARG A 126 -16.23 9.34 -2.42
C ARG A 126 -14.99 10.06 -1.92
N ARG A 127 -15.00 10.48 -0.66
CA ARG A 127 -13.78 11.00 0.00
C ARG A 127 -12.76 9.86 0.12
N ILE A 128 -11.51 10.16 -0.19
CA ILE A 128 -10.40 9.20 -0.13
C ILE A 128 -9.25 9.79 0.67
N GLU A 129 -8.46 8.92 1.27
CA GLU A 129 -7.19 9.30 1.89
C GLU A 129 -6.06 8.99 0.92
N PRO A 130 -5.15 9.94 0.66
CA PRO A 130 -3.89 9.63 0.01
C PRO A 130 -3.13 8.69 0.96
N ARG A 131 -2.88 7.45 0.55
CA ARG A 131 -2.04 6.56 1.37
C ARG A 131 -0.64 7.18 1.45
N PRO A 132 -0.03 7.19 2.65
CA PRO A 132 1.33 7.69 2.86
C PRO A 132 2.37 6.83 2.15
#